data_AF-A0A255ZXA2-F1
#
_entry.id   AF-A0A255ZXA2-F1
#
_cell.length_a   1.000
_cell.length_b   1.000
_cell.length_c   1.000
_cell.angle_alpha   90.00
_cell.angle_beta   90.00
_cell.angle_gamma   90.00
#
_symmetry.space_group_name_H-M   'P 1'
#
loop_
_entity.id
_entity.type
_entity.pdbx_description
1 polymer ?
#
loop_
_entity_poly.entity_id
_entity_poly.type
_entity_poly.pdbx_seq_one_letter_code
_entity_poly.pdbx_strand_id
1 'polypeptide(L)'
;MTKANCLNCGKLLEDKFCSGCGQKADTHRITFKNFIFHDVLHGTFHIDRGILFTAKEALRRPGQAALDYIAGKRKRYYNVFYLILITIAVLLFLRNIDHYFIDVPEVATANKQYLNEAS
;
A
#
# COMPACT_ATOMS: atom_id res chain seq x y z
N MET A 1 -20.38 -12.21 26.69
CA MET A 1 -19.92 -11.20 25.71
C MET A 1 -18.91 -10.30 26.40
N THR A 2 -17.62 -10.53 26.20
CA THR A 2 -16.58 -9.61 26.69
C THR A 2 -16.68 -8.31 25.89
N LYS A 3 -17.10 -7.22 26.53
CA LYS A 3 -17.08 -5.87 25.95
C LYS A 3 -15.62 -5.54 25.61
N ALA A 4 -15.23 -5.71 24.35
CA ALA A 4 -13.90 -5.36 23.88
C ALA A 4 -13.81 -3.84 23.69
N ASN A 5 -12.64 -3.26 24.00
CA ASN A 5 -12.35 -1.88 23.63
C ASN A 5 -11.91 -1.82 22.17
N CYS A 6 -12.26 -0.74 21.47
CA CYS A 6 -11.82 -0.51 20.10
C CYS A 6 -10.29 -0.41 20.01
N LEU A 7 -9.67 -1.23 19.16
CA LEU A 7 -8.21 -1.25 18.99
C LEU A 7 -7.62 0.06 18.45
N ASN A 8 -8.44 0.93 17.83
CA ASN A 8 -7.98 2.20 17.28
C ASN A 8 -8.17 3.39 18.23
N CYS A 9 -9.33 3.50 18.89
CA CYS A 9 -9.67 4.66 19.74
C CYS A 9 -9.90 4.34 21.22
N GLY A 10 -9.84 3.07 21.62
CA GLY A 10 -10.02 2.63 23.01
C GLY A 10 -11.45 2.69 23.54
N LYS A 11 -12.41 3.25 22.78
CA LYS A 11 -13.81 3.35 23.21
C LYS A 11 -14.47 1.96 23.25
N LEU A 12 -15.40 1.76 24.19
CA LEU A 12 -16.16 0.52 24.36
C LEU A 12 -16.89 0.14 23.06
N LEU A 13 -16.73 -1.11 22.60
CA LEU A 13 -17.51 -1.63 21.47
C LEU A 13 -18.87 -2.11 21.97
N GLU A 14 -19.91 -1.38 21.62
CA GLU A 14 -21.31 -1.73 21.92
C GLU A 14 -22.04 -2.30 20.70
N ASP A 15 -21.49 -2.07 19.51
CA ASP A 15 -22.14 -2.32 18.23
C ASP A 15 -21.20 -2.96 17.21
N LYS A 16 -21.71 -3.35 16.03
CA LYS A 16 -20.88 -3.91 14.93
C LYS A 16 -19.79 -2.96 14.43
N PHE A 17 -19.93 -1.66 14.71
CA PHE A 17 -18.95 -0.63 14.40
C PHE A 17 -18.74 0.26 15.64
N CYS A 18 -17.53 0.73 15.86
CA CYS A 18 -17.22 1.65 16.95
C CYS A 18 -17.88 3.02 16.70
N SER A 19 -18.67 3.52 17.64
CA SER A 19 -19.32 4.84 17.54
C SER A 19 -18.33 6.02 17.54
N GLY A 20 -17.13 5.86 18.11
CA GLY A 20 -16.13 6.93 18.22
C GLY A 20 -15.27 7.10 16.97
N CYS A 21 -14.89 5.99 16.32
CA CYS A 21 -14.01 6.05 15.15
C CYS A 21 -14.60 5.35 13.92
N GLY A 22 -15.66 4.56 14.03
CA GLY A 22 -16.30 3.79 12.96
C GLY A 22 -15.53 2.56 12.48
N GLN A 23 -14.65 1.97 13.30
CA GLN A 23 -13.97 0.70 13.02
C GLN A 23 -14.93 -0.47 13.24
N LYS A 24 -14.94 -1.47 12.35
CA LYS A 24 -15.69 -2.73 12.55
C LYS A 24 -15.24 -3.43 13.84
N ALA A 25 -16.21 -3.87 14.64
CA ALA A 25 -16.02 -4.60 15.90
C ALA A 25 -15.45 -5.99 15.67
N ASP A 26 -15.81 -6.59 14.53
CA ASP A 26 -15.25 -7.87 14.08
C ASP A 26 -13.87 -7.65 13.44
N THR A 27 -12.89 -7.35 14.28
CA THR A 27 -11.48 -7.48 13.91
C THR A 27 -11.05 -8.92 14.12
N HIS A 28 -11.66 -9.87 13.39
CA HIS A 28 -11.17 -11.23 13.35
C HIS A 28 -9.66 -11.22 12.99
N ARG A 29 -8.91 -12.18 13.54
CA ARG A 29 -7.51 -12.43 13.15
C ARG A 29 -7.48 -12.52 11.62
N ILE A 30 -6.51 -11.87 10.97
CA ILE A 30 -6.45 -11.84 9.49
C ILE A 30 -6.32 -13.29 9.00
N THR A 31 -7.42 -13.88 8.54
CA THR A 31 -7.40 -15.15 7.84
C THR A 31 -7.28 -14.80 6.37
N PHE A 32 -6.08 -14.98 5.79
CA PHE A 32 -5.74 -14.65 4.39
C PHE A 32 -6.81 -15.08 3.38
N LYS A 33 -7.51 -16.19 3.63
CA LYS A 33 -8.53 -16.78 2.76
C LYS A 33 -9.78 -15.93 2.55
N ASN A 34 -10.34 -15.33 3.61
CA ASN A 34 -11.59 -14.54 3.51
C ASN A 34 -11.35 -13.11 2.99
N PHE A 35 -10.13 -12.60 3.17
CA PHE A 35 -9.74 -11.25 2.75
C PHE A 35 -9.53 -11.17 1.24
N ILE A 36 -8.82 -12.14 0.66
CA ILE A 36 -8.50 -12.14 -0.77
C ILE A 36 -9.78 -12.30 -1.62
N PHE A 37 -10.71 -13.17 -1.21
CA PHE A 37 -11.86 -13.49 -2.06
C PHE A 37 -12.92 -12.38 -2.12
N HIS A 38 -13.09 -11.59 -1.04
CA HIS A 38 -14.12 -10.55 -0.98
C HIS A 38 -13.57 -9.13 -1.21
N ASP A 39 -12.40 -8.77 -0.68
CA ASP A 39 -11.89 -7.40 -0.77
C ASP A 39 -11.07 -7.15 -2.05
N VAL A 40 -10.49 -8.18 -2.69
CA VAL A 40 -9.72 -8.03 -3.94
C VAL A 40 -10.59 -8.07 -5.18
N LEU A 41 -11.61 -8.93 -5.20
CA LEU A 41 -12.53 -9.06 -6.34
C LEU A 41 -13.53 -7.90 -6.45
N HIS A 42 -13.87 -7.25 -5.34
CA HIS A 42 -14.82 -6.12 -5.34
C HIS A 42 -14.20 -4.76 -4.99
N GLY A 43 -12.94 -4.71 -4.52
CA GLY A 43 -12.38 -3.54 -3.85
C GLY A 43 -11.67 -2.53 -4.76
N THR A 44 -12.49 -1.69 -5.39
CA THR A 44 -12.40 -0.23 -5.27
C THR A 44 -11.01 0.41 -5.21
N PHE A 45 -10.58 0.97 -6.36
CA PHE A 45 -9.56 2.03 -6.48
C PHE A 45 -10.04 3.36 -5.85
N HIS A 46 -10.70 3.33 -4.69
CA HIS A 46 -10.99 4.55 -3.95
C HIS A 46 -9.69 4.95 -3.25
N ILE A 47 -9.10 6.06 -3.72
CA ILE A 47 -7.99 6.73 -3.05
C ILE A 47 -8.57 7.34 -1.77
N ASP A 48 -8.78 6.49 -0.77
CA ASP A 48 -9.26 6.90 0.53
C ASP A 48 -8.17 7.71 1.24
N ARG A 49 -8.59 8.62 2.13
CA ARG A 49 -7.68 9.45 2.96
C ARG A 49 -6.63 8.60 3.73
N GLY A 50 -6.88 7.31 3.90
CA GLY A 50 -5.94 6.34 4.47
C GLY A 50 -4.64 6.17 3.67
N ILE A 51 -4.64 6.33 2.34
CA ILE A 51 -3.41 6.21 1.51
C ILE A 51 -2.39 7.27 1.93
N LEU A 52 -2.79 8.54 1.99
CA LEU A 52 -1.87 9.64 2.31
C LEU A 52 -1.35 9.53 3.74
N PHE A 53 -2.23 9.14 4.68
CA PHE A 53 -1.83 8.89 6.07
C PHE A 53 -0.80 7.74 6.15
N THR A 54 -1.07 6.65 5.45
CA THR A 54 -0.20 5.46 5.46
C THR A 54 1.12 5.73 4.78
N ALA A 55 1.13 6.42 3.64
CA ALA A 55 2.36 6.81 2.96
C ALA A 55 3.21 7.71 3.86
N LYS A 56 2.61 8.71 4.49
CA LYS A 56 3.31 9.60 5.44
C LYS A 56 3.90 8.82 6.61
N GLU A 57 3.16 7.86 7.17
CA GLU A 57 3.64 7.06 8.30
C GLU A 57 4.66 6.00 7.91
N ALA A 58 4.51 5.39 6.73
CA ALA A 58 5.48 4.48 6.17
C ALA A 58 6.82 5.19 5.90
N LEU A 59 6.80 6.46 5.48
CA LEU A 59 8.00 7.26 5.25
C LEU A 59 8.65 7.76 6.55
N ARG A 60 7.86 8.10 7.57
CA ARG A 60 8.39 8.68 8.82
C ARG A 60 8.73 7.63 9.90
N ARG A 61 7.93 6.58 10.02
CA ARG A 61 8.08 5.53 11.05
C ARG A 61 7.54 4.18 10.55
N PRO A 62 8.20 3.54 9.57
CA PRO A 62 7.71 2.32 8.92
C PRO A 62 7.49 1.16 9.91
N GLY A 63 8.39 0.98 10.88
CA GLY A 63 8.27 -0.08 11.89
C GLY A 63 7.04 0.10 12.78
N GLN A 64 6.79 1.32 13.26
CA GLN A 64 5.63 1.59 14.10
C GLN A 64 4.32 1.49 13.30
N ALA A 65 4.31 1.93 12.04
CA ALA A 65 3.16 1.81 11.16
C ALA A 65 2.77 0.34 10.94
N ALA A 66 3.75 -0.54 10.70
CA ALA A 66 3.55 -1.98 10.57
C ALA A 66 3.01 -2.60 11.87
N LEU A 67 3.63 -2.29 13.01
CA LEU A 67 3.19 -2.79 14.32
C LEU A 67 1.77 -2.34 14.65
N ASP A 68 1.43 -1.08 14.41
CA ASP A 68 0.09 -0.54 14.61
C ASP A 68 -0.95 -1.23 13.72
N TYR A 69 -0.60 -1.54 12.46
CA TYR A 69 -1.47 -2.26 11.53
C TYR A 69 -1.74 -3.69 12.01
N ILE A 70 -0.69 -4.41 12.44
CA ILE A 70 -0.77 -5.79 12.96
C ILE A 70 -1.55 -5.81 14.28
N ALA A 71 -1.37 -4.80 15.14
CA ALA A 71 -2.13 -4.59 16.37
C ALA A 71 -3.61 -4.25 16.12
N GLY A 72 -4.03 -4.06 14.87
CA GLY A 72 -5.43 -3.93 14.48
C GLY A 72 -5.94 -2.49 14.34
N LYS A 73 -5.06 -1.47 14.28
CA LYS A 73 -5.44 -0.06 14.06
C LYS A 73 -5.79 0.26 12.59
N ARG A 74 -6.48 -0.64 11.90
CA ARG A 74 -6.60 -0.68 10.42
C ARG A 74 -7.43 0.44 9.79
N LYS A 75 -8.21 1.21 10.56
CA LYS A 75 -9.08 2.25 9.96
C LYS A 75 -8.31 3.48 9.45
N ARG A 76 -7.17 3.80 10.08
CA ARG A 76 -6.32 4.93 9.65
C ARG A 76 -5.37 4.55 8.52
N TYR A 77 -5.01 3.27 8.46
CA TYR A 77 -4.09 2.75 7.47
C TYR A 77 -4.85 2.23 6.26
N TYR A 78 -4.29 2.50 5.08
CA TYR A 78 -4.68 1.85 3.85
C TYR A 78 -4.25 0.39 3.87
N ASN A 79 -4.86 -0.41 3.01
CA ASN A 79 -4.49 -1.80 2.85
C ASN A 79 -3.01 -1.90 2.45
N VAL A 80 -2.20 -2.49 3.33
CA VAL A 80 -0.75 -2.65 3.13
C VAL A 80 -0.44 -3.44 1.86
N PHE A 81 -1.27 -4.43 1.50
CA PHE A 81 -1.08 -5.20 0.27
C PHE A 81 -1.22 -4.34 -0.98
N TYR A 82 -2.28 -3.53 -1.06
CA TYR A 82 -2.46 -2.60 -2.18
C TYR A 82 -1.36 -1.55 -2.23
N LEU A 83 -0.93 -1.04 -1.06
CA LEU A 83 0.18 -0.09 -1.01
C LEU A 83 1.47 -0.68 -1.61
N ILE A 84 1.80 -1.92 -1.27
CA ILE A 84 2.97 -2.62 -1.82
C ILE A 84 2.82 -2.81 -3.34
N LEU A 85 1.66 -3.28 -3.82
CA LEU A 85 1.42 -3.49 -5.25
C LEU A 85 1.54 -2.18 -6.04
N ILE A 86 0.94 -1.10 -5.55
CA ILE A 86 1.05 0.23 -6.17
C ILE A 86 2.51 0.71 -6.16
N THR A 87 3.23 0.52 -5.06
CA THR A 87 4.63 0.94 -4.95
C THR A 87 5.51 0.18 -5.94
N ILE A 88 5.36 -1.14 -6.05
CA ILE A 88 6.09 -1.95 -7.03
C ILE A 88 5.74 -1.52 -8.46
N ALA A 89 4.46 -1.32 -8.75
CA ALA A 89 4.02 -0.88 -10.07
C ALA A 89 4.63 0.48 -10.46
N VAL A 90 4.65 1.44 -9.52
CA VAL A 90 5.29 2.75 -9.72
C VAL A 90 6.79 2.61 -9.94
N LEU A 91 7.49 1.81 -9.13
CA LEU A 91 8.94 1.58 -9.29
C LEU A 91 9.28 0.95 -10.65
N LEU A 92 8.50 -0.04 -11.09
CA LEU A 92 8.69 -0.68 -12.40
C LEU A 92 8.38 0.29 -13.55
N PHE A 93 7.36 1.12 -13.40
CA PHE A 93 7.00 2.14 -14.38
C PHE A 93 8.11 3.19 -14.53
N LEU A 94 8.63 3.71 -13.41
CA LEU A 94 9.76 4.64 -13.41
C LEU A 94 11.01 4.02 -14.01
N ARG A 95 11.37 2.79 -13.63
CA ARG A 95 12.53 2.08 -14.21
C ARG A 95 12.41 1.88 -15.72
N ASN A 96 11.22 1.56 -16.23
CA ASN A 96 11.01 1.42 -17.67
C ASN A 96 11.14 2.75 -18.42
N ILE A 97 10.69 3.85 -17.81
CA ILE A 97 10.89 5.19 -18.35
C ILE A 97 12.38 5.54 -18.36
N ASP A 98 13.10 5.31 -17.26
CA ASP A 98 14.52 5.60 -17.16
C ASP A 98 15.34 4.81 -18.20
N HIS A 99 15.07 3.51 -18.38
CA HIS A 99 15.71 2.70 -19.43
C HIS A 99 15.40 3.22 -20.85
N TYR A 100 14.18 3.75 -21.09
CA TYR A 100 13.82 4.34 -22.39
C TYR A 100 14.51 5.69 -22.63
N PHE A 101 14.68 6.52 -21.58
CA PHE A 101 15.24 7.87 -21.70
C PHE A 101 16.76 7.94 -21.55
N ILE A 102 17.40 7.04 -20.80
CA ILE A 102 18.84 7.07 -20.48
C ILE A 102 19.64 6.10 -21.36
N ASP A 103 19.23 4.83 -21.46
CA ASP A 103 20.06 3.80 -22.11
C ASP A 103 19.95 3.77 -23.65
N VAL A 104 18.76 4.06 -24.19
CA VAL A 104 18.52 4.03 -25.66
C VAL A 104 19.34 5.07 -26.44
N PRO A 105 19.40 6.36 -26.03
CA PRO A 105 20.15 7.35 -26.81
C PRO A 105 21.66 7.10 -26.80
N GLU A 106 22.25 6.68 -25.68
CA GLU A 106 23.69 6.43 -25.55
C GLU A 106 24.15 5.27 -26.45
N VAL A 107 23.43 4.15 -26.43
CA VAL A 107 23.72 2.97 -27.27
C VAL A 107 23.52 3.28 -28.75
N ALA A 108 22.52 4.10 -29.11
CA ALA A 108 22.29 4.53 -30.48
C ALA A 108 23.43 5.42 -31.01
N THR A 109 23.95 6.34 -30.20
CA THR A 109 25.12 7.16 -30.56
C THR A 109 26.40 6.35 -30.65
N ALA A 110 26.65 5.43 -29.71
CA ALA A 110 27.83 4.57 -29.72
C ALA A 110 27.86 3.70 -30.99
N ASN A 111 26.74 3.04 -31.31
CA ASN A 111 26.64 2.22 -32.54
C ASN A 111 26.85 3.03 -33.81
N LYS A 112 26.35 4.27 -33.86
CA LYS A 112 26.54 5.14 -35.03
C LYS A 112 28.00 5.54 -35.22
N GLN A 113 28.73 5.76 -34.12
CA GLN A 113 30.15 6.08 -34.16
C GLN A 113 30.99 4.88 -34.64
N TYR A 114 30.72 3.67 -34.13
CA TYR A 114 31.39 2.45 -34.61
C TYR A 114 31.20 2.21 -36.11
N LEU A 115 30.01 2.48 -36.65
CA LEU A 115 29.74 2.31 -38.08
C LEU A 115 30.49 3.34 -38.94
N ASN A 116 30.64 4.58 -38.46
CA ASN A 116 31.39 5.63 -39.16
C ASN A 116 32.91 5.39 -39.13
N GLU A 117 33.43 4.71 -38.11
CA GLU A 117 34.85 4.35 -38.00
C GLU A 117 35.20 3.08 -38.80
N ALA A 118 34.20 2.25 -39.14
CA ALA A 118 34.36 1.02 -39.90
C ALA A 118 34.12 1.17 -41.42
N SER A 119 33.80 2.37 -41.91
CA SER A 119 33.61 2.70 -43.33
C SER A 119 34.72 3.61 -43.85
#